data_AF-I0WB74-F1
#
_entry.id   AF-I0WB74-F1
#
_cell.length_a   1.000
_cell.length_b   1.000
_cell.length_c   1.000
_cell.angle_alpha   90.00
_cell.angle_beta   90.00
_cell.angle_gamma   90.00
#
_symmetry.space_group_name_H-M   'P 1'
#
loop_
_entity.id
_entity.type
_entity.pdbx_description
1 polymer ?
#
loop_
_entity_poly.entity_id
_entity_poly.type
_entity_poly.pdbx_seq_one_letter_code
_entity_poly.pdbx_strand_id
1 'polypeptide(L)'
;MDSKEVLSIYMKAFAENLKRVRTDKFDKMSGVSKNSGFNKSNYSKYEQGIGNPTIETILKMAIVLEIEPKDLFDFKFDIKKYNIDD
;
A
#
# COMPACT_ATOMS: atom_id res chain seq x y z
N MET A 1 21.14 -3.78 8.81
CA MET A 1 20.50 -3.54 7.50
C MET A 1 20.39 -2.03 7.35
N ASP A 2 20.65 -1.44 6.18
CA ASP A 2 20.47 0.01 6.04
C ASP A 2 18.97 0.36 6.18
N SER A 3 18.63 1.48 6.81
CA SER A 3 17.25 1.90 7.07
C SER A 3 16.43 2.02 5.78
N LYS A 4 17.09 2.31 4.65
CA LYS A 4 16.46 2.31 3.31
C LYS A 4 16.05 0.91 2.84
N GLU A 5 16.84 -0.10 3.16
CA GLU A 5 16.55 -1.49 2.80
C GLU A 5 15.36 -2.01 3.62
N VAL A 6 15.32 -1.73 4.92
CA VAL A 6 14.18 -2.06 5.78
C VAL A 6 12.90 -1.38 5.30
N LEU A 7 12.97 -0.10 4.97
CA LEU A 7 11.85 0.64 4.37
C LEU A 7 11.37 0.00 3.07
N SER A 8 12.29 -0.44 2.20
CA SER A 8 11.92 -1.12 0.96
C SER A 8 11.18 -2.44 1.23
N ILE A 9 11.61 -3.23 2.21
CA ILE A 9 10.93 -4.47 2.60
C ILE A 9 9.54 -4.18 3.14
N TYR A 10 9.40 -3.16 4.00
CA TYR A 10 8.10 -2.75 4.53
C TYR A 10 7.15 -2.30 3.41
N MET A 11 7.64 -1.47 2.48
CA MET A 11 6.85 -0.99 1.34
C MET A 11 6.39 -2.12 0.42
N LYS A 12 7.18 -3.17 0.25
CA LYS A 12 6.75 -4.37 -0.49
C LYS A 12 5.62 -5.11 0.22
N ALA A 13 5.73 -5.31 1.53
CA ALA A 13 4.68 -5.96 2.32
C ALA A 13 3.36 -5.15 2.29
N PHE A 14 3.45 -3.83 2.41
CA PHE A 14 2.31 -2.93 2.24
C PHE A 14 1.70 -3.04 0.83
N ALA A 15 2.52 -3.04 -0.21
CA ALA A 15 2.07 -3.12 -1.59
C ALA A 15 1.34 -4.44 -1.91
N GLU A 16 1.84 -5.56 -1.39
CA GLU A 16 1.21 -6.87 -1.51
C GLU A 16 -0.17 -6.88 -0.85
N ASN A 17 -0.29 -6.31 0.35
CA ASN A 17 -1.58 -6.20 1.03
C ASN A 17 -2.54 -5.25 0.30
N LEU A 18 -2.07 -4.08 -0.15
CA LEU A 18 -2.86 -3.14 -0.95
C LEU A 18 -3.43 -3.83 -2.19
N LYS A 19 -2.61 -4.60 -2.91
CA LYS A 19 -3.04 -5.34 -4.09
C LYS A 19 -4.09 -6.39 -3.76
N ARG A 20 -3.91 -7.13 -2.65
CA ARG A 20 -4.87 -8.12 -2.16
C ARG A 20 -6.23 -7.49 -1.85
N VAL A 21 -6.24 -6.44 -1.03
CA VAL A 21 -7.45 -5.69 -0.68
C VAL A 21 -8.12 -5.13 -1.94
N ARG A 22 -7.33 -4.60 -2.88
CA ARG A 22 -7.87 -4.14 -4.17
C ARG A 22 -8.49 -5.28 -4.95
N THR A 23 -7.85 -6.44 -5.08
CA THR A 23 -8.43 -7.58 -5.81
C THR A 23 -9.70 -8.10 -5.17
N ASP A 24 -9.81 -8.06 -3.84
CA ASP A 24 -11.00 -8.49 -3.11
C ASP A 24 -12.19 -7.55 -3.39
N LYS A 25 -11.93 -6.26 -3.62
CA LYS A 25 -12.97 -5.25 -3.92
C LYS A 25 -13.24 -5.09 -5.42
N PHE A 26 -12.19 -5.09 -6.23
CA PHE A 26 -12.21 -4.84 -7.66
C PHE A 26 -11.33 -5.87 -8.38
N ASP A 27 -11.92 -6.75 -9.19
CA ASP A 27 -11.18 -7.75 -9.96
C ASP A 27 -10.07 -7.14 -10.83
N LYS A 28 -10.28 -5.90 -11.32
CA LYS A 28 -9.35 -5.21 -12.23
C LYS A 28 -9.04 -3.81 -11.73
N MET A 29 -7.82 -3.35 -12.04
CA MET A 29 -7.34 -1.98 -11.79
C MET A 29 -8.26 -0.91 -12.42
N SER A 30 -8.99 -1.24 -13.49
CA SER A 30 -9.99 -0.34 -14.07
C SER A 30 -11.14 0.00 -13.12
N GLY A 31 -11.43 -0.84 -12.12
CA GLY A 31 -12.40 -0.55 -11.07
C GLY A 31 -11.95 0.64 -10.21
N VAL A 32 -10.67 0.68 -9.83
CA VAL A 32 -10.08 1.79 -9.09
C VAL A 32 -10.19 3.10 -9.89
N SER A 33 -9.80 3.11 -11.16
CA SER A 33 -9.83 4.36 -11.97
C SER A 33 -11.24 4.85 -12.31
N LYS A 34 -12.23 3.96 -12.40
CA LYS A 34 -13.62 4.34 -12.66
C LYS A 34 -14.32 4.89 -11.42
N ASN A 35 -13.98 4.34 -10.25
CA ASN A 35 -14.59 4.68 -8.98
C ASN A 35 -13.79 5.71 -8.18
N SER A 36 -12.70 6.25 -8.75
CA SER A 36 -11.88 7.25 -8.08
C SER A 36 -11.31 8.30 -9.03
N GLY A 37 -11.16 9.53 -8.54
CA GLY A 37 -10.30 10.55 -9.15
C GLY A 37 -8.80 10.24 -9.00
N PHE A 38 -8.45 9.01 -8.60
CA PHE A 38 -7.08 8.61 -8.33
C PHE A 38 -6.37 8.26 -9.64
N ASN A 39 -5.23 8.91 -9.90
CA ASN A 39 -4.44 8.64 -11.09
C ASN A 39 -3.93 7.19 -11.07
N LYS A 40 -4.35 6.39 -12.07
CA LYS A 40 -3.98 4.98 -12.25
C LYS A 40 -2.47 4.73 -12.18
N SER A 41 -1.67 5.66 -12.73
CA SER A 41 -0.21 5.56 -12.73
C SER A 41 0.37 5.65 -11.32
N ASN A 42 -0.16 6.54 -10.47
CA ASN A 42 0.29 6.67 -9.09
C ASN A 42 -0.16 5.47 -8.25
N TYR A 43 -1.39 5.01 -8.42
CA TYR A 43 -1.89 3.85 -7.69
C TYR A 43 -1.05 2.59 -7.98
N SER A 44 -0.74 2.35 -9.26
CA SER A 44 0.07 1.20 -9.67
C SER A 44 1.50 1.22 -9.12
N LYS A 45 2.08 2.39 -8.85
CA LYS A 45 3.40 2.49 -8.20
C LYS A 45 3.34 1.97 -6.77
N TYR A 46 2.28 2.31 -6.05
CA TYR A 46 2.10 1.85 -4.67
C TYR A 46 1.86 0.35 -4.59
N GLU A 47 1.12 -0.26 -5.54
CA GLU A 47 1.01 -1.72 -5.65
C GLU A 47 2.32 -2.43 -6.05
N GLN A 48 3.33 -1.69 -6.50
CA GLN A 48 4.67 -2.21 -6.81
C GLN A 48 5.66 -1.96 -5.67
N GLY A 49 5.22 -1.35 -4.55
CA GLY A 49 6.09 -0.96 -3.44
C GLY A 49 7.00 0.20 -3.77
N ILE A 50 6.67 1.00 -4.79
CA ILE A 50 7.45 2.14 -5.25
C ILE A 50 6.91 3.42 -4.60
N GLY A 51 7.80 4.14 -3.91
CA GLY A 51 7.49 5.38 -3.21
C GLY A 51 7.04 5.17 -1.76
N ASN A 52 6.79 6.27 -1.06
CA ASN A 52 6.26 6.27 0.31
C ASN A 52 4.97 7.12 0.31
N PRO A 53 3.78 6.50 0.34
CA PRO A 53 2.53 7.24 0.27
C PRO A 53 2.35 8.11 1.52
N THR A 54 1.87 9.34 1.34
CA THR A 54 1.46 10.18 2.48
C THR A 54 0.22 9.61 3.15
N ILE A 55 -0.04 10.01 4.40
CA ILE A 55 -1.29 9.66 5.10
C ILE A 55 -2.52 10.07 4.29
N GLU A 56 -2.51 11.26 3.68
CA GLU A 56 -3.58 11.70 2.77
C GLU A 56 -3.80 10.72 1.61
N THR A 57 -2.71 10.19 1.04
CA THR A 57 -2.76 9.21 -0.06
C THR A 57 -3.35 7.89 0.41
N ILE A 58 -2.95 7.42 1.60
CA ILE A 58 -3.47 6.19 2.23
C ILE A 58 -4.98 6.32 2.50
N LEU A 59 -5.42 7.47 3.04
CA LEU A 59 -6.85 7.73 3.29
C LEU A 59 -7.65 7.75 1.98
N LYS A 60 -7.12 8.37 0.92
CA LYS A 60 -7.74 8.33 -0.41
C LYS A 60 -7.85 6.89 -0.94
N MET A 61 -6.83 6.05 -0.75
CA MET A 61 -6.91 4.63 -1.12
C MET A 61 -8.01 3.90 -0.35
N ALA A 62 -8.09 4.11 0.96
CA ALA A 62 -9.10 3.50 1.81
C ALA A 62 -10.53 3.90 1.41
N ILE A 63 -10.76 5.19 1.11
CA ILE A 63 -12.05 5.69 0.61
C ILE A 63 -12.43 5.00 -0.71
N VAL A 64 -11.49 4.91 -1.65
CA VAL A 64 -11.74 4.31 -2.98
C VAL A 64 -12.00 2.81 -2.91
N LEU A 65 -11.34 2.14 -1.98
CA LEU A 65 -11.52 0.71 -1.71
C LEU A 65 -12.72 0.43 -0.80
N GLU A 66 -13.33 1.47 -0.22
CA GLU A 66 -14.41 1.41 0.77
C GLU A 66 -14.07 0.50 1.95
N ILE A 67 -12.90 0.72 2.55
CA ILE A 67 -12.40 -0.02 3.72
C ILE A 67 -11.90 0.95 4.81
N GLU A 68 -11.64 0.42 6.00
CA GLU A 68 -10.95 1.19 7.04
C GLU A 68 -9.46 1.32 6.73
N PRO A 69 -8.80 2.46 7.02
CA PRO A 69 -7.37 2.63 6.73
C PRO A 69 -6.47 1.57 7.37
N LYS A 70 -6.86 1.02 8.53
CA LYS A 70 -6.12 -0.05 9.21
C LYS A 70 -5.99 -1.32 8.36
N ASP A 71 -6.96 -1.59 7.48
CA ASP A 71 -7.00 -2.82 6.68
C ASP A 71 -5.89 -2.80 5.61
N LEU A 72 -5.38 -1.61 5.24
CA LEU A 72 -4.20 -1.44 4.40
C LEU A 72 -2.90 -1.86 5.11
N PHE A 73 -2.91 -1.93 6.44
CA PHE A 73 -1.76 -2.32 7.27
C PHE A 73 -1.90 -3.71 7.89
N ASP A 74 -2.92 -4.48 7.50
CA ASP A 74 -3.14 -5.84 7.97
C ASP A 74 -2.18 -6.84 7.30
N PHE A 75 -0.90 -6.73 7.65
CA PHE A 75 0.17 -7.63 7.23
C PHE A 75 1.21 -7.81 8.33
N LYS A 76 1.89 -8.95 8.32
CA LYS A 76 2.97 -9.23 9.27
C LYS A 76 4.26 -8.56 8.83
N PHE A 77 4.89 -7.85 9.76
CA PHE A 77 6.23 -7.30 9.57
C PHE A 77 7.07 -7.52 10.82
N ASP A 78 8.21 -8.21 10.65
CA ASP A 78 9.07 -8.60 11.78
C ASP A 78 10.02 -7.46 12.16
N ILE A 79 9.54 -6.57 13.01
CA ILE A 79 10.33 -5.43 13.51
C ILE A 79 11.58 -5.85 14.30
N LYS A 80 11.59 -7.05 14.88
CA LYS A 80 12.74 -7.55 15.67
C LYS A 80 13.84 -8.08 14.75
N LYS A 81 13.45 -8.71 13.65
CA LYS A 81 14.38 -9.21 12.63
C LYS A 81 15.08 -8.07 11.88
N TYR A 82 14.37 -6.99 11.60
CA TYR A 82 14.85 -5.92 10.72
C TYR A 82 15.38 -4.69 11.45
N ASN A 83 15.84 -4.81 12.71
CA ASN A 83 16.40 -3.74 13.56
C ASN A 83 16.57 -2.39 12.84
N ILE A 84 15.62 -1.49 13.09
CA ILE A 84 15.68 -0.11 12.61
C ILE A 84 16.44 0.64 13.70
N ASP A 85 17.76 0.52 13.68
CA ASP A 85 18.62 1.38 14.49
C ASP A 85 18.71 2.73 13.76
N ASP A 86 18.53 3.83 14.50
CA ASP A 86 18.46 5.22 13.98
C ASP A 86 19.72 5.66 13.20
#